data_AF-A0A7X8Z1P8-F1
#
_entry.id   AF-A0A7X8Z1P8-F1
#
_cell.length_a   1.000
_cell.length_b   1.000
_cell.length_c   1.000
_cell.angle_alpha   90.00
_cell.angle_beta   90.00
_cell.angle_gamma   90.00
#
_symmetry.space_group_name_H-M   'P 1'
#
loop_
_entity.id
_entity.type
_entity.pdbx_description
1 polymer ?
#
loop_
_entity_poly.entity_id
_entity_poly.type
_entity_poly.pdbx_seq_one_letter_code
_entity_poly.pdbx_strand_id
1 'polypeptide(L)' 'MNEVMTDTLLTEYEAIVADLGMHTTDEHIVHAMIERADWTQEGATAVVMLSRKYGIFMLRNALALANATKIQDGYAGF' A
#
# COMPACT_ATOMS: atom_id res chain seq x y z
N MET A 1 -15.99 10.48 4.13
CA MET A 1 -14.61 10.75 4.58
C MET A 1 -13.58 9.75 4.04
N ASN A 2 -13.98 8.65 3.37
CA ASN A 2 -13.05 7.67 2.79
C ASN A 2 -12.52 8.01 1.38
N GLU A 3 -13.29 8.71 0.54
CA GLU A 3 -12.84 9.01 -0.84
C GLU A 3 -11.63 9.94 -0.87
N VAL A 4 -11.69 11.06 -0.12
CA VAL A 4 -10.61 12.08 -0.11
C VAL A 4 -9.26 11.52 0.37
N MET A 5 -9.26 10.59 1.32
CA MET A 5 -8.03 9.93 1.79
C MET A 5 -7.46 8.95 0.75
N THR A 6 -8.33 8.29 -0.01
CA THR A 6 -7.90 7.36 -1.07
C THR A 6 -7.27 8.12 -2.23
N ASP A 7 -7.82 9.30 -2.57
CA ASP A 7 -7.28 10.15 -3.64
C ASP A 7 -5.89 10.73 -3.30
N THR A 8 -5.65 11.04 -2.01
CA THR A 8 -4.35 11.54 -1.54
C THR A 8 -3.27 10.45 -1.62
N LEU A 9 -3.58 9.24 -1.13
CA LEU A 9 -2.66 8.10 -1.21
C LEU A 9 -2.39 7.71 -2.66
N LEU A 10 -3.41 7.68 -3.51
CA LEU A 10 -3.23 7.36 -4.93
C LEU A 10 -2.24 8.31 -5.60
N THR A 11 -2.39 9.62 -5.37
CA THR A 11 -1.48 10.65 -5.91
C THR A 11 -0.03 10.43 -5.45
N GLU A 12 0.16 10.08 -4.18
CA GLU A 12 1.49 9.80 -3.60
C GLU A 12 2.15 8.58 -4.25
N TYR A 13 1.43 7.46 -4.38
CA TYR A 13 1.97 6.25 -5.01
C TYR A 13 2.19 6.42 -6.51
N GLU A 14 1.33 7.18 -7.22
CA GLU A 14 1.57 7.53 -8.62
C GLU A 14 2.86 8.33 -8.79
N ALA A 15 3.15 9.28 -7.90
CA ALA A 15 4.40 10.02 -7.90
C ALA A 15 5.61 9.11 -7.62
N ILE A 16 5.50 8.19 -6.64
CA ILE A 16 6.55 7.20 -6.35
C ILE A 16 6.84 6.33 -7.58
N VAL A 17 5.80 5.78 -8.20
CA VAL A 17 5.94 4.89 -9.37
C VAL A 17 6.49 5.66 -10.58
N ALA A 18 6.06 6.90 -10.79
CA ALA A 18 6.56 7.74 -11.88
C ALA A 18 8.06 8.04 -11.74
N ASP A 19 8.54 8.27 -10.51
CA ASP A 19 9.95 8.57 -10.21
C ASP A 19 10.86 7.34 -10.39
N LEU A 20 10.36 6.15 -10.06
CA LEU A 20 11.12 4.89 -10.22
C LEU A 20 11.27 4.45 -11.69
N GLY A 21 10.39 4.90 -12.59
CA GLY A 21 10.53 4.73 -14.04
C GLY A 21 10.20 3.32 -14.57
N MET A 22 10.55 3.06 -15.84
CA MET A 22 10.06 1.91 -16.64
C MET A 22 10.65 0.54 -16.23
N HIS A 23 11.66 0.50 -15.36
CA HIS A 23 12.32 -0.72 -14.87
C HIS A 23 12.13 -0.95 -13.36
N THR A 24 11.06 -0.42 -12.81
CA THR A 24 10.74 -0.55 -11.40
C THR A 24 10.51 -2.02 -11.01
N THR A 25 11.36 -2.55 -10.11
CA THR A 25 11.16 -3.85 -9.49
C THR A 25 10.34 -3.70 -8.21
N ASP A 26 9.82 -4.80 -7.69
CA ASP A 26 9.06 -4.79 -6.44
C ASP A 26 9.94 -4.34 -5.26
N GLU A 27 11.25 -4.65 -5.27
CA GLU A 27 12.19 -4.16 -4.26
C GLU A 27 12.35 -2.64 -4.30
N HIS A 28 12.38 -2.03 -5.50
CA HIS A 28 12.45 -0.57 -5.63
C HIS A 28 11.19 0.11 -5.07
N ILE A 29 10.01 -0.49 -5.29
CA ILE A 29 8.75 0.03 -4.74
C ILE A 29 8.77 -0.07 -3.21
N VAL A 30 9.14 -1.24 -2.68
CA VAL A 30 9.22 -1.45 -1.23
C VAL A 30 10.18 -0.47 -0.58
N HIS A 31 11.35 -0.24 -1.18
CA HIS A 31 12.32 0.72 -0.67
C HIS A 31 11.76 2.14 -0.66
N ALA A 32 11.10 2.57 -1.74
CA ALA A 32 10.48 3.88 -1.80
C ALA A 32 9.34 4.06 -0.78
N MET A 33 8.58 3.00 -0.48
CA MET A 33 7.53 3.02 0.55
C MET A 33 8.11 3.22 1.96
N ILE A 34 9.26 2.61 2.25
CA ILE A 34 9.95 2.75 3.54
C ILE A 34 10.53 4.16 3.68
N GLU A 35 11.21 4.66 2.64
CA GLU A 35 11.88 5.96 2.71
C GLU A 35 10.94 7.16 2.67
N ARG A 36 9.80 7.05 1.97
CA ARG A 36 8.93 8.20 1.66
C ARG A 36 7.58 8.18 2.35
N ALA A 37 7.12 7.00 2.75
CA ALA A 37 5.77 6.80 3.29
C ALA A 37 5.78 6.09 4.66
N ASP A 38 6.93 6.06 5.34
CA ASP A 38 7.14 5.53 6.70
C ASP A 38 6.64 4.08 6.90
N TRP A 39 6.67 3.26 5.84
CA TRP A 39 6.31 1.85 5.97
C TRP A 39 7.42 1.03 6.65
N THR A 40 7.02 0.02 7.41
CA THR A 40 7.92 -1.07 7.75
C THR A 40 8.23 -1.92 6.52
N GLN A 41 9.39 -2.58 6.52
CA GLN A 41 9.81 -3.48 5.44
C GLN A 41 8.78 -4.59 5.21
N GLU A 42 8.27 -5.17 6.29
CA GLU A 42 7.27 -6.23 6.29
C GLU A 42 5.94 -5.74 5.70
N GLY A 43 5.48 -4.56 6.14
CA GLY A 43 4.23 -3.96 5.67
C GLY A 43 4.27 -3.63 4.18
N ALA A 44 5.33 -2.95 3.73
CA ALA A 44 5.51 -2.60 2.33
C ALA A 44 5.60 -3.85 1.44
N THR A 45 6.38 -4.84 1.86
CA THR A 45 6.51 -6.12 1.14
C THR A 45 5.17 -6.85 1.02
N ALA A 46 4.38 -6.88 2.10
CA ALA A 46 3.06 -7.52 2.10
C ALA A 46 2.10 -6.83 1.13
N VAL A 47 2.03 -5.50 1.12
CA VAL A 47 1.15 -4.73 0.23
C VAL A 47 1.54 -4.90 -1.24
N VAL A 48 2.84 -4.83 -1.56
CA VAL A 48 3.33 -5.06 -2.92
C VAL A 48 3.00 -6.48 -3.38
N MET A 49 3.27 -7.49 -2.56
CA MET A 49 2.92 -8.88 -2.88
C MET A 49 1.41 -9.07 -3.12
N LEU A 50 0.56 -8.52 -2.25
CA LEU A 50 -0.89 -8.62 -2.38
C LEU A 50 -1.39 -7.94 -3.66
N SER A 51 -0.87 -6.75 -3.97
CA SER A 51 -1.25 -6.00 -5.17
C SER A 51 -0.83 -6.72 -6.46
N ARG A 52 0.38 -7.31 -6.50
CA ARG A 52 0.88 -8.08 -7.65
C ARG A 52 0.14 -9.41 -7.84
N LYS A 53 -0.08 -10.13 -6.75
CA LYS A 53 -0.61 -11.50 -6.80
C LYS A 53 -2.13 -11.56 -6.96
N TYR A 54 -2.85 -10.65 -6.32
CA TYR A 54 -4.32 -10.69 -6.27
C TYR A 54 -4.99 -9.44 -6.81
N GLY A 55 -4.23 -8.38 -7.10
CA GLY A 55 -4.75 -7.14 -7.67
C GLY A 55 -5.64 -6.36 -6.70
N ILE A 56 -6.26 -5.31 -7.24
CA ILE A 56 -7.10 -4.37 -6.51
C ILE A 56 -8.32 -5.02 -5.83
N PHE A 57 -8.81 -6.15 -6.36
CA PHE A 57 -9.97 -6.84 -5.81
C PHE A 57 -9.74 -7.34 -4.38
N MET A 58 -8.58 -7.96 -4.11
CA MET A 58 -8.24 -8.46 -2.77
C MET A 58 -8.11 -7.30 -1.77
N LEU A 59 -7.42 -6.23 -2.15
CA LEU A 59 -7.19 -5.08 -1.28
C LEU A 59 -8.50 -4.36 -0.91
N ARG A 60 -9.43 -4.23 -1.87
CA ARG A 60 -10.78 -3.68 -1.59
C ARG A 60 -11.56 -4.53 -0.59
N ASN A 61 -11.50 -5.85 -0.72
CA ASN A 61 -12.15 -6.77 0.23
C ASN A 61 -11.48 -6.73 1.61
N ALA A 62 -10.15 -6.65 1.67
CA ALA A 62 -9.40 -6.52 2.92
C ALA A 62 -9.77 -5.23 3.67
N LEU A 63 -9.85 -4.10 2.96
CA LEU A 63 -10.30 -2.82 3.53
C LEU A 63 -11.76 -2.89 4.03
N ALA A 64 -12.66 -3.48 3.22
CA ALA A 64 -14.06 -3.65 3.61
C ALA A 64 -14.19 -4.51 4.88
N LEU A 65 -13.42 -5.60 4.96
CA LEU A 65 -13.40 -6.48 6.12
C LEU A 65 -12.88 -5.77 7.37
N ALA A 66 -11.75 -5.06 7.28
CA ALA A 66 -11.17 -4.32 8.40
C ALA A 66 -12.14 -3.24 8.94
N ASN A 67 -12.84 -2.54 8.05
CA ASN A 67 -13.89 -1.60 8.43
C ASN A 67 -15.06 -2.29 9.15
N ALA A 68 -15.54 -3.43 8.63
CA ALA A 68 -16.62 -4.18 9.24
C ALA A 68 -16.24 -4.73 10.63
N THR A 69 -14.98 -5.11 10.82
CA THR A 69 -14.46 -5.64 12.10
C THR A 69 -13.92 -4.55 13.04
N LYS A 70 -13.94 -3.27 12.63
CA LYS A 70 -13.43 -2.12 13.38
C LYS A 70 -11.95 -2.24 13.75
N ILE A 71 -11.16 -2.88 12.90
CA ILE A 71 -9.70 -2.94 13.05
C ILE A 71 -9.12 -1.74 12.29
N GLN A 72 -8.67 -0.72 13.02
CA GLN A 72 -8.03 0.48 12.44
C GLN A 72 -6.53 0.28 12.29
N ASP A 73 -5.87 -0.06 13.40
CA ASP A 73 -4.48 -0.46 13.42
C ASP A 73 -4.44 -1.98 13.50
N GLY A 74 -3.85 -2.62 12.48
CA GLY A 74 -3.68 -4.07 12.46
C GLY A 74 -2.86 -4.57 13.66
N TYR A 75 -2.86 -5.88 13.89
CA TYR A 75 -2.12 -6.49 15.01
C TYR A 75 -0.64 -6.77 14.71
N ALA A 76 -0.11 -6.22 13.61
CA ALA A 76 1.24 -6.52 13.15
C ALA A 76 2.34 -6.02 14.10
N GLY A 77 1.99 -5.18 15.08
CA GLY A 77 2.90 -4.78 16.14
C GLY A 77 4.13 -4.05 15.59
N PHE A 78 3.97 -2.73 15.44
CA PHE A 78 5.04 -1.76 15.16
C PHE A 78 5.50 -1.70 13.70
#